data_AF-A0A3M2DE10-F1
#
_entry.id   AF-A0A3M2DE10-F1
#
_cell.length_a   1.000
_cell.length_b   1.000
_cell.length_c   1.000
_cell.angle_alpha   90.00
_cell.angle_beta   90.00
_cell.angle_gamma   90.00
#
_symmetry.space_group_name_H-M   'P 1'
#
loop_
_entity.id
_entity.type
_entity.pdbx_description
1 polymer ?
#
loop_
_entity_poly.entity_id
_entity_poly.type
_entity_poly.pdbx_seq_one_letter_code
_entity_poly.pdbx_strand_id
1 'polypeptide(L)'
;ERKHCYILPGMGWNYYHWLLETVPLLRHYPEAVGDGEKPPLALFFPLKKWHLETLRLLGMGDVDLLPYEEGRWFRYECAWLPEFASHCLVPSPEDIEFLRERLAKPAKPKAGKKVFLTRRGVSAIRTVKGRKALEEKYRAKGFDVLDPSRMSLGQQIEFFSDADVVVAEGGAALANMVFCPNDAKFIIYSGDRAWAETFTMIASVLGQEVEVHLGQTHPVPNPYYLWTAFDVAGLKNLTRRNNA
;
A
#
# COMPACT_ATOMS: atom_id res chain seq x y z
N GLU A 1 23.29 20.13 9.80
CA GLU A 1 22.62 20.95 8.78
C GLU A 1 22.90 20.33 7.42
N ARG A 2 21.93 20.37 6.51
CA ARG A 2 22.07 19.85 5.14
C ARG A 2 21.50 20.91 4.19
N LYS A 3 22.09 21.08 2.99
CA LYS A 3 21.65 22.11 2.04
C LYS A 3 20.23 21.86 1.55
N HIS A 4 19.97 20.67 1.03
CA HIS A 4 18.68 20.37 0.43
C HIS A 4 18.26 18.90 0.60
N CYS A 5 16.98 18.58 0.40
CA CYS A 5 16.48 17.19 0.34
C CYS A 5 15.13 17.10 -0.37
N TYR A 6 14.83 15.91 -0.88
CA TYR A 6 13.49 15.54 -1.33
C TYR A 6 12.84 14.64 -0.28
N ILE A 7 11.72 15.08 0.30
CA ILE A 7 11.07 14.37 1.39
C ILE A 7 10.14 13.29 0.84
N LEU A 8 10.28 12.07 1.35
CA LEU A 8 9.33 10.98 1.16
C LEU A 8 8.48 10.83 2.44
N PRO A 9 7.30 11.49 2.50
CA PRO A 9 6.46 11.49 3.69
C PRO A 9 5.70 10.16 3.85
N GLY A 10 5.00 10.05 4.98
CA GLY A 10 3.94 9.05 5.20
C GLY A 10 4.40 7.71 5.75
N MET A 11 3.55 6.70 5.55
CA MET A 11 3.63 5.40 6.21
C MET A 11 4.39 4.35 5.40
N GLY A 12 5.55 4.73 4.84
CA GLY A 12 6.30 3.87 3.93
C GLY A 12 6.76 2.53 4.53
N TRP A 13 6.68 2.31 5.85
CA TRP A 13 6.87 0.97 6.44
C TRP A 13 5.81 -0.06 6.02
N ASN A 14 4.67 0.38 5.51
CA ASN A 14 3.57 -0.44 5.01
C ASN A 14 3.64 -0.53 3.49
N TYR A 15 3.56 -1.76 2.97
CA TYR A 15 3.71 -2.04 1.54
C TYR A 15 2.72 -1.28 0.65
N TYR A 16 1.47 -1.11 1.08
CA TYR A 16 0.47 -0.35 0.32
C TYR A 16 0.87 1.12 0.21
N HIS A 17 1.11 1.76 1.35
CA HIS A 17 1.43 3.19 1.41
C HIS A 17 2.74 3.50 0.68
N TRP A 18 3.75 2.63 0.81
CA TRP A 18 4.96 2.78 0.00
C TRP A 18 4.65 2.72 -1.49
N LEU A 19 4.01 1.64 -1.95
CA LEU A 19 3.87 1.40 -3.38
C LEU A 19 2.89 2.37 -4.04
N LEU A 20 1.76 2.68 -3.41
CA LEU A 20 0.64 3.41 -4.02
C LEU A 20 0.54 4.87 -3.60
N GLU A 21 1.30 5.32 -2.60
CA GLU A 21 1.26 6.71 -2.15
C GLU A 21 2.66 7.35 -2.14
N THR A 22 3.68 6.69 -1.60
CA THR A 22 5.04 7.28 -1.48
C THR A 22 5.82 7.19 -2.79
N VAL A 23 5.83 6.05 -3.47
CA VAL A 23 6.58 5.85 -4.71
C VAL A 23 6.09 6.75 -5.84
N PRO A 24 4.77 6.97 -6.05
CA PRO A 24 4.29 7.87 -7.08
C PRO A 24 4.80 9.30 -6.95
N LEU A 25 5.08 9.77 -5.72
CA LEU A 25 5.65 11.11 -5.51
C LEU A 25 6.97 11.30 -6.26
N LEU A 26 7.75 10.22 -6.45
CA LEU A 26 9.02 10.26 -7.20
C LEU A 26 8.84 10.70 -8.65
N ARG A 27 7.62 10.72 -9.20
CA ARG A 27 7.32 11.32 -10.52
C ARG A 27 7.68 12.80 -10.58
N HIS A 28 7.67 13.50 -9.44
CA HIS A 28 8.05 14.91 -9.29
C HIS A 28 9.52 15.11 -8.94
N TYR A 29 10.29 14.03 -8.72
CA TYR A 29 11.70 14.14 -8.38
C TYR A 29 12.52 14.93 -9.43
N PRO A 30 12.29 14.78 -10.76
CA PRO A 30 12.99 15.59 -11.76
C PRO A 30 12.81 17.11 -11.59
N GLU A 31 11.64 17.56 -11.11
CA GLU A 31 11.36 18.98 -10.85
C GLU A 31 12.22 19.52 -9.70
N ALA A 32 12.52 18.68 -8.71
CA ALA A 32 13.41 19.02 -7.60
C ALA A 32 14.90 18.99 -7.98
N VAL A 33 15.27 18.20 -8.99
CA VAL A 33 16.64 18.18 -9.53
C VAL A 33 16.89 19.46 -10.34
N GLY A 34 15.98 19.82 -11.25
CA GLY A 34 16.19 20.93 -12.19
C GLY A 34 17.53 20.81 -12.93
N ASP A 35 18.30 21.90 -12.98
CA ASP A 35 19.67 21.93 -13.52
C ASP A 35 20.76 21.69 -12.45
N GLY A 36 20.36 21.33 -11.22
CA GLY A 36 21.23 21.22 -10.06
C GLY A 36 21.68 19.79 -9.72
N GLU A 37 22.30 19.65 -8.54
CA GLU A 37 22.63 18.35 -7.97
C GLU A 37 21.37 17.58 -7.54
N LYS A 38 21.40 16.25 -7.65
CA LYS A 38 20.33 15.35 -7.20
C LYS A 38 20.10 15.54 -5.69
N PRO A 39 18.94 16.03 -5.23
CA PRO A 39 18.69 16.14 -3.79
C PRO A 39 18.53 14.74 -3.19
N PRO A 40 19.12 14.46 -2.03
CA PRO A 40 18.99 13.16 -1.39
C PRO A 40 17.55 12.92 -0.92
N LEU A 41 17.10 11.67 -0.94
CA LEU A 41 15.77 11.27 -0.47
C LEU A 41 15.77 11.18 1.06
N ALA A 42 15.02 12.07 1.72
CA ALA A 42 14.82 12.03 3.16
C ALA A 42 13.62 11.15 3.53
N LEU A 43 13.86 10.09 4.30
CA LEU A 43 12.82 9.14 4.73
C LEU A 43 12.35 9.41 6.15
N PHE A 44 11.04 9.28 6.38
CA PHE A 44 10.40 9.40 7.70
C PHE A 44 10.14 8.05 8.36
N PHE A 45 10.76 6.99 7.84
CA PHE A 45 10.57 5.62 8.32
C PHE A 45 11.82 4.77 8.11
N PRO A 46 12.01 3.69 8.90
CA PRO A 46 13.13 2.79 8.75
C PRO A 46 13.19 2.16 7.36
N LEU A 47 14.35 2.23 6.71
CA LEU A 47 14.59 1.60 5.42
C LEU A 47 14.51 0.07 5.52
N LYS A 48 13.89 -0.55 4.51
CA LYS A 48 13.81 -2.00 4.34
C LYS A 48 14.38 -2.39 2.98
N LYS A 49 14.79 -3.65 2.83
CA LYS A 49 15.38 -4.17 1.59
C LYS A 49 14.52 -3.91 0.35
N TRP A 50 13.21 -4.03 0.50
CA TRP A 50 12.27 -3.82 -0.59
C TRP A 50 12.12 -2.34 -1.00
N HIS A 51 12.35 -1.36 -0.11
CA HIS A 51 12.43 0.06 -0.52
C HIS A 51 13.59 0.27 -1.49
N LEU A 52 14.77 -0.25 -1.13
CA LEU A 52 15.98 -0.16 -1.96
C LEU A 52 15.80 -0.85 -3.30
N GLU A 53 15.11 -2.00 -3.29
CA GLU A 53 14.75 -2.71 -4.51
C GLU A 53 13.81 -1.89 -5.39
N THR A 54 12.76 -1.28 -4.83
CA THR A 54 11.87 -0.38 -5.57
C THR A 54 12.65 0.75 -6.23
N LEU A 55 13.50 1.45 -5.47
CA LEU A 55 14.30 2.56 -6.01
C LEU A 55 15.24 2.09 -7.13
N ARG A 56 15.85 0.91 -7.00
CA ARG A 56 16.66 0.32 -8.08
C ARG A 56 15.83 0.04 -9.33
N LEU A 57 14.65 -0.56 -9.18
CA LEU A 57 13.76 -0.85 -10.31
C LEU A 57 13.28 0.42 -11.02
N LEU A 58 13.15 1.53 -10.29
CA LEU A 58 12.83 2.85 -10.84
C LEU A 58 14.03 3.56 -11.48
N GLY A 59 15.23 2.96 -11.48
CA GLY A 59 16.46 3.60 -11.97
C GLY A 59 17.03 4.67 -11.03
N MET A 60 16.59 4.70 -9.77
CA MET A 60 17.01 5.66 -8.74
C MET A 60 17.98 5.03 -7.72
N GLY A 61 18.70 3.97 -8.12
CA GLY A 61 19.61 3.25 -7.24
C GLY A 61 20.88 4.03 -6.87
N ASP A 62 21.17 5.12 -7.58
CA ASP A 62 22.31 6.02 -7.36
C ASP A 62 21.95 7.30 -6.58
N VAL A 63 20.68 7.45 -6.19
CA VAL A 63 20.23 8.60 -5.42
C VAL A 63 20.56 8.40 -3.94
N ASP A 64 21.22 9.39 -3.35
CA ASP A 64 21.57 9.37 -1.93
C ASP A 64 20.32 9.29 -1.04
N LEU A 65 20.41 8.48 0.02
CA LEU A 65 19.33 8.31 0.99
C LEU A 65 19.72 8.93 2.32
N LEU A 66 18.81 9.69 2.91
CA LEU A 66 18.91 10.16 4.29
C LEU A 66 18.02 9.28 5.15
N PRO A 67 18.59 8.28 5.84
CA PRO A 67 17.80 7.32 6.60
C PRO A 67 17.09 8.01 7.76
N TYR A 68 15.93 7.45 8.11
CA TYR A 68 15.26 7.78 9.36
C TYR A 68 16.13 7.38 10.54
N GLU A 69 16.30 8.32 11.48
CA GLU A 69 17.02 8.10 12.74
C GLU A 69 16.11 8.53 13.90
N GLU A 70 15.73 7.58 14.74
CA GLU A 70 14.83 7.83 15.87
C GLU A 70 15.44 8.84 16.86
N GLY A 71 14.64 9.82 17.29
CA GLY A 71 15.07 10.86 18.23
C GLY A 71 16.02 11.92 17.65
N ARG A 72 16.35 11.85 16.35
CA ARG A 72 17.24 12.81 15.70
C ARG A 72 16.45 13.85 14.89
N TRP A 73 16.83 15.10 15.05
CA TRP A 73 16.28 16.22 14.30
C TRP A 73 17.23 16.61 13.16
N PHE A 74 16.65 16.93 12.00
CA PHE A 74 17.39 17.41 10.84
C PHE A 74 16.90 18.81 10.46
N ARG A 75 17.85 19.67 10.07
CA ARG A 75 17.57 20.99 9.52
C ARG A 75 18.08 21.03 8.08
N TYR A 76 17.20 21.44 7.18
CA TYR A 76 17.46 21.64 5.76
C TYR A 76 17.29 23.11 5.40
N GLU A 77 18.12 23.65 4.49
CA GLU A 77 17.92 25.02 3.98
C GLU A 77 16.77 25.05 2.96
N CYS A 78 16.67 24.00 2.14
CA CYS A 78 15.58 23.78 1.19
C CYS A 78 15.05 22.34 1.30
N ALA A 79 13.73 22.16 1.19
CA ALA A 79 13.13 20.83 1.16
C ALA A 79 11.97 20.81 0.16
N TRP A 80 11.98 19.82 -0.73
CA TRP A 80 10.83 19.51 -1.57
C TRP A 80 9.93 18.53 -0.83
N LEU A 81 8.69 18.95 -0.57
CA LEU A 81 7.68 18.13 0.07
C LEU A 81 6.50 17.95 -0.89
N PRO A 82 6.47 16.88 -1.68
CA PRO A 82 5.33 16.55 -2.52
C PRO A 82 4.10 16.21 -1.66
N GLU A 83 2.92 16.63 -2.11
CA GLU A 83 1.64 16.27 -1.50
C GLU A 83 1.15 14.92 -2.03
N PHE A 84 0.49 14.12 -1.18
CA PHE A 84 -0.16 12.90 -1.63
C PHE A 84 -1.37 13.25 -2.50
N ALA A 85 -1.42 12.71 -3.73
CA ALA A 85 -2.62 12.79 -4.56
C ALA A 85 -3.73 11.83 -4.06
N SER A 86 -3.38 10.87 -3.20
CA SER A 86 -4.32 9.89 -2.65
C SER A 86 -5.29 10.52 -1.65
N HIS A 87 -6.58 10.23 -1.78
CA HIS A 87 -7.62 10.68 -0.85
C HIS A 87 -8.31 9.47 -0.21
N CYS A 88 -8.42 9.42 1.13
CA CYS A 88 -9.05 8.31 1.86
C CYS A 88 -8.53 6.92 1.44
N LEU A 89 -7.21 6.76 1.28
CA LEU A 89 -6.58 5.52 0.81
C LEU A 89 -6.97 5.14 -0.63
N VAL A 90 -7.38 6.09 -1.47
CA VAL A 90 -7.61 5.87 -2.90
C VAL A 90 -6.53 6.63 -3.65
N PRO A 91 -5.59 5.95 -4.34
CA PRO A 91 -4.56 6.61 -5.13
C PRO A 91 -5.17 7.23 -6.39
N SER A 92 -4.55 8.27 -6.94
CA SER A 92 -5.04 8.89 -8.18
C SER A 92 -4.81 7.96 -9.39
N PRO A 93 -5.60 8.10 -10.46
CA PRO A 93 -5.36 7.36 -11.70
C PRO A 93 -3.94 7.56 -12.24
N GLU A 94 -3.42 8.79 -12.21
CA GLU A 94 -2.08 9.12 -12.70
C GLU A 94 -0.98 8.41 -11.89
N ASP A 95 -1.17 8.27 -10.57
CA ASP A 95 -0.22 7.57 -9.71
C ASP A 95 -0.23 6.06 -9.98
N ILE A 96 -1.41 5.47 -10.24
CA ILE A 96 -1.55 4.06 -10.63
C ILE A 96 -0.88 3.81 -11.99
N GLU A 97 -1.12 4.69 -12.97
CA GLU A 97 -0.55 4.61 -14.32
C GLU A 97 0.98 4.76 -14.28
N PHE A 98 1.49 5.75 -13.55
CA PHE A 98 2.93 5.94 -13.33
C PHE A 98 3.60 4.67 -12.79
N LEU A 99 3.00 4.02 -11.79
CA LEU A 99 3.54 2.77 -11.24
C LEU A 99 3.57 1.66 -12.28
N ARG A 100 2.52 1.53 -13.09
CA ARG A 100 2.46 0.51 -14.14
C ARG A 100 3.50 0.75 -15.21
N GLU A 101 3.61 1.97 -15.70
CA GLU A 101 4.58 2.34 -16.73
C GLU A 101 6.02 2.08 -16.27
N ARG A 102 6.32 2.31 -14.99
CA ARG A 102 7.69 2.22 -14.46
C ARG A 102 8.06 0.84 -13.95
N LEU A 103 7.11 0.07 -13.42
CA LEU A 103 7.39 -1.17 -12.71
C LEU A 103 6.69 -2.41 -13.29
N ALA A 104 5.52 -2.27 -13.92
CA ALA A 104 4.82 -3.43 -14.44
C ALA A 104 5.57 -4.00 -15.66
N LYS A 105 5.51 -5.33 -15.80
CA LYS A 105 6.02 -6.01 -16.99
C LYS A 105 4.97 -6.04 -18.08
N PRO A 106 5.37 -6.13 -19.36
CA PRO A 106 4.44 -6.41 -20.44
C PRO A 106 3.63 -7.68 -20.14
N ALA A 107 2.34 -7.63 -20.44
CA ALA A 107 1.45 -8.77 -20.25
C ALA A 107 1.98 -9.98 -21.04
N LYS A 108 2.15 -11.11 -20.36
CA LYS A 108 2.47 -12.39 -20.99
C LYS A 108 1.19 -13.11 -21.41
N PRO A 109 1.24 -14.05 -22.37
CA PRO A 109 0.13 -14.95 -22.61
C PRO A 109 -0.32 -15.60 -21.30
N LYS A 110 -1.61 -15.49 -20.99
CA LYS A 110 -2.14 -15.98 -19.72
C LYS A 110 -1.94 -17.48 -19.60
N ALA A 111 -1.24 -17.90 -18.54
CA ALA A 111 -1.18 -19.30 -18.14
C ALA A 111 -2.44 -19.75 -17.36
N GLY A 112 -3.42 -18.85 -17.15
CA GLY A 112 -4.61 -19.13 -16.35
C GLY A 112 -4.29 -19.26 -14.84
N LYS A 113 -3.29 -18.50 -14.36
CA LYS A 113 -2.78 -18.61 -12.99
C LYS A 113 -3.84 -18.15 -11.97
N LYS A 114 -4.22 -19.05 -11.06
CA LYS A 114 -5.20 -18.81 -10.00
C LYS A 114 -4.48 -18.78 -8.65
N VAL A 115 -4.64 -17.69 -7.91
CA VAL A 115 -3.81 -17.41 -6.73
C VAL A 115 -4.70 -17.10 -5.54
N PHE A 116 -4.41 -17.71 -4.40
CA PHE A 116 -4.95 -17.34 -3.09
C PHE A 116 -3.84 -16.69 -2.26
N LEU A 117 -3.98 -15.40 -1.94
CA LEU A 117 -3.04 -14.66 -1.11
C LEU A 117 -3.29 -15.00 0.37
N THR A 118 -2.37 -15.76 0.96
CA THR A 118 -2.42 -16.08 2.38
C THR A 118 -1.78 -14.97 3.21
N ARG A 119 -2.31 -14.74 4.41
CA ARG A 119 -1.86 -13.71 5.34
C ARG A 119 -1.32 -14.36 6.60
N ARG A 120 0.01 -14.39 6.74
CA ARG A 120 0.70 -14.96 7.92
C ARG A 120 1.12 -13.86 8.89
N GLY A 121 1.05 -14.12 10.20
CA GLY A 121 1.66 -13.27 11.22
C GLY A 121 0.99 -11.92 11.53
N VAL A 122 -0.27 -11.69 11.14
CA VAL A 122 -1.00 -10.44 11.44
C VAL A 122 -2.08 -10.66 12.51
N SER A 123 -2.14 -9.80 13.53
CA SER A 123 -3.11 -9.88 14.63
C SER A 123 -4.53 -9.41 14.25
N ALA A 124 -5.49 -10.24 14.67
CA ALA A 124 -6.88 -10.06 15.09
C ALA A 124 -7.85 -9.04 14.42
N ILE A 125 -7.43 -7.84 13.98
CA ILE A 125 -8.36 -6.72 13.76
C ILE A 125 -9.18 -6.86 12.46
N ARG A 126 -8.65 -7.60 11.47
CA ARG A 126 -9.27 -7.77 10.12
C ARG A 126 -9.29 -9.22 9.63
N THR A 127 -9.26 -10.16 10.57
CA THR A 127 -9.11 -11.60 10.29
C THR A 127 -10.45 -12.19 9.83
N VAL A 128 -10.48 -12.86 8.67
CA VAL A 128 -11.67 -13.61 8.27
C VAL A 128 -11.75 -14.89 9.10
N LYS A 129 -12.90 -15.12 9.74
CA LYS A 129 -13.13 -16.37 10.49
C LYS A 129 -13.06 -17.55 9.53
N GLY A 130 -12.29 -18.57 9.89
CA GLY A 130 -12.13 -19.76 9.04
C GLY A 130 -11.14 -19.60 7.89
N ARG A 131 -10.19 -18.65 7.95
CA ARG A 131 -9.11 -18.48 6.95
C ARG A 131 -8.47 -19.79 6.50
N LYS A 132 -8.13 -20.69 7.42
CA LYS A 132 -7.52 -21.98 7.08
C LYS A 132 -8.44 -22.83 6.19
N ALA A 133 -9.72 -22.91 6.54
CA ALA A 133 -10.71 -23.63 5.73
C ALA A 133 -10.95 -22.94 4.38
N LEU A 134 -10.87 -21.61 4.32
CA LEU A 134 -10.95 -20.86 3.05
C LEU A 134 -9.75 -21.17 2.15
N GLU A 135 -8.54 -21.13 2.70
CA GLU A 135 -7.31 -21.48 1.99
C GLU A 135 -7.36 -22.94 1.47
N GLU A 136 -7.77 -23.89 2.31
CA GLU A 136 -7.93 -25.30 1.92
C GLU A 136 -8.96 -25.48 0.80
N LYS A 137 -10.08 -24.75 0.84
CA LYS A 137 -11.10 -24.77 -0.22
C LYS A 137 -10.55 -24.26 -1.56
N TYR A 138 -9.80 -23.16 -1.56
CA TYR A 138 -9.20 -22.63 -2.79
C TYR A 138 -8.07 -23.52 -3.30
N ARG A 139 -7.24 -24.08 -2.40
CA ARG A 139 -6.23 -25.08 -2.75
C ARG A 139 -6.85 -26.30 -3.43
N ALA A 140 -7.97 -26.82 -2.91
CA ALA A 140 -8.71 -27.93 -3.51
C ALA A 140 -9.32 -27.58 -4.88
N LYS A 141 -9.53 -26.29 -5.17
CA LYS A 141 -9.96 -25.77 -6.48
C LYS A 141 -8.80 -25.46 -7.44
N GLY A 142 -7.58 -25.87 -7.11
CA GLY A 142 -6.39 -25.68 -7.93
C GLY A 142 -5.78 -24.28 -7.87
N PHE A 143 -6.02 -23.52 -6.79
CA PHE A 143 -5.35 -22.23 -6.57
C PHE A 143 -3.99 -22.44 -5.91
N ASP A 144 -2.99 -21.69 -6.38
CA ASP A 144 -1.71 -21.55 -5.71
C ASP A 144 -1.86 -20.68 -4.47
N VAL A 145 -1.45 -21.19 -3.31
CA VAL A 145 -1.44 -20.41 -2.07
C VAL A 145 -0.12 -19.67 -1.96
N LEU A 146 -0.17 -18.35 -2.02
CA LEU A 146 1.01 -17.50 -2.03
C LEU A 146 1.05 -16.56 -0.82
N ASP A 147 2.23 -16.45 -0.21
CA ASP A 147 2.57 -15.41 0.76
C ASP A 147 3.58 -14.43 0.11
N PRO A 148 3.12 -13.27 -0.40
CA PRO A 148 3.99 -12.33 -1.11
C PRO A 148 5.10 -11.74 -0.22
N SER A 149 4.96 -11.78 1.11
CA SER A 149 5.99 -11.27 2.02
C SER A 149 7.32 -12.02 1.95
N ARG A 150 7.31 -13.20 1.32
CA ARG A 150 8.49 -14.05 1.08
C ARG A 150 9.18 -13.78 -0.25
N MET A 151 8.66 -12.85 -1.03
CA MET A 151 9.14 -12.53 -2.37
C MET A 151 9.74 -11.13 -2.40
N SER A 152 10.82 -10.99 -3.16
CA SER A 152 11.30 -9.68 -3.61
C SER A 152 10.24 -8.96 -4.45
N LEU A 153 10.31 -7.63 -4.56
CA LEU A 153 9.38 -6.87 -5.38
C LEU A 153 9.43 -7.31 -6.85
N GLY A 154 10.64 -7.52 -7.40
CA GLY A 154 10.79 -8.01 -8.78
C GLY A 154 10.14 -9.38 -9.01
N GLN A 155 10.20 -10.28 -8.01
CA GLN A 155 9.48 -11.55 -8.06
C GLN A 155 7.96 -11.37 -7.98
N GLN A 156 7.46 -10.44 -7.15
CA GLN A 156 6.03 -10.15 -7.08
C GLN A 156 5.54 -9.61 -8.44
N ILE A 157 6.21 -8.61 -9.00
CA ILE A 157 5.90 -8.06 -10.33
C ILE A 157 5.83 -9.17 -11.38
N GLU A 158 6.85 -10.03 -11.44
CA GLU A 158 6.89 -11.15 -12.38
C GLU A 158 5.72 -12.12 -12.16
N PHE A 159 5.48 -12.52 -10.92
CA PHE A 159 4.46 -13.51 -10.60
C PHE A 159 3.04 -13.02 -10.88
N PHE A 160 2.75 -11.74 -10.63
CA PHE A 160 1.43 -11.15 -10.83
C PHE A 160 1.17 -10.75 -12.29
N SER A 161 2.20 -10.61 -13.13
CA SER A 161 2.09 -10.18 -14.54
C SER A 161 1.26 -11.07 -15.47
N ASP A 162 0.95 -12.30 -15.05
CA ASP A 162 0.14 -13.29 -15.77
C ASP A 162 -0.96 -13.90 -14.87
N ALA A 163 -1.28 -13.26 -13.75
CA ALA A 163 -2.35 -13.69 -12.85
C ALA A 163 -3.73 -13.52 -13.51
N ASP A 164 -4.55 -14.57 -13.46
CA ASP A 164 -5.89 -14.58 -14.03
C ASP A 164 -6.96 -14.35 -12.97
N VAL A 165 -6.86 -15.07 -11.84
CA VAL A 165 -7.77 -14.90 -10.70
C VAL A 165 -6.96 -14.76 -9.42
N VAL A 166 -7.17 -13.68 -8.68
CA VAL A 166 -6.54 -13.43 -7.38
C VAL A 166 -7.59 -13.36 -6.29
N VAL A 167 -7.47 -14.23 -5.31
CA VAL A 167 -8.33 -14.25 -4.11
C VAL A 167 -7.50 -13.78 -2.94
N ALA A 168 -7.99 -12.84 -2.14
CA ALA A 168 -7.26 -12.33 -1.00
C ALA A 168 -8.17 -11.87 0.14
N GLU A 169 -7.63 -11.82 1.35
CA GLU A 169 -8.20 -10.97 2.39
C GLU A 169 -7.77 -9.52 2.19
N GLY A 170 -8.65 -8.56 2.51
CA GLY A 170 -8.36 -7.13 2.42
C GLY A 170 -7.06 -6.73 3.14
N GLY A 171 -6.14 -6.08 2.44
CA GLY A 171 -4.87 -5.64 3.01
C GLY A 171 -3.80 -5.34 1.97
N ALA A 172 -2.62 -4.93 2.45
CA ALA A 172 -1.58 -4.35 1.61
C ALA A 172 -1.07 -5.26 0.48
N ALA A 173 -1.18 -6.58 0.60
CA ALA A 173 -0.80 -7.50 -0.47
C ALA A 173 -1.60 -7.29 -1.77
N LEU A 174 -2.82 -6.73 -1.68
CA LEU A 174 -3.64 -6.36 -2.83
C LEU A 174 -3.06 -5.20 -3.63
N ALA A 175 -2.11 -4.43 -3.09
CA ALA A 175 -1.42 -3.40 -3.87
C ALA A 175 -0.74 -3.97 -5.13
N ASN A 176 -0.41 -5.28 -5.14
CA ASN A 176 0.11 -5.97 -6.31
C ASN A 176 -0.88 -6.05 -7.49
N MET A 177 -2.15 -5.67 -7.33
CA MET A 177 -3.12 -5.62 -8.44
C MET A 177 -2.68 -4.70 -9.58
N VAL A 178 -1.87 -3.68 -9.28
CA VAL A 178 -1.28 -2.80 -10.30
C VAL A 178 -0.39 -3.57 -11.27
N PHE A 179 0.22 -4.68 -10.85
CA PHE A 179 1.06 -5.52 -11.69
C PHE A 179 0.30 -6.61 -12.45
N CYS A 180 -1.01 -6.79 -12.19
CA CYS A 180 -1.82 -7.79 -12.87
C CYS A 180 -2.33 -7.29 -14.24
N PRO A 181 -2.65 -8.22 -15.16
CA PRO A 181 -3.40 -7.91 -16.38
C PRO A 181 -4.70 -7.14 -16.12
N ASN A 182 -5.16 -6.36 -17.09
CA ASN A 182 -6.39 -5.57 -16.97
C ASN A 182 -7.63 -6.47 -16.90
N ASP A 183 -7.58 -7.64 -17.52
CA ASP A 183 -8.65 -8.64 -17.50
C ASP A 183 -8.45 -9.67 -16.37
N ALA A 184 -7.67 -9.35 -15.34
CA ALA A 184 -7.57 -10.18 -14.14
C ALA A 184 -8.80 -9.98 -13.25
N LYS A 185 -9.27 -11.06 -12.63
CA LYS A 185 -10.38 -11.05 -11.67
C LYS A 185 -9.87 -11.09 -10.23
N PHE A 186 -10.42 -10.22 -9.38
CA PHE A 186 -10.15 -10.17 -7.96
C PHE A 186 -11.37 -10.62 -7.15
N ILE A 187 -11.13 -11.46 -6.15
CA ILE A 187 -12.13 -11.85 -5.14
C ILE A 187 -11.58 -11.46 -3.77
N ILE A 188 -12.16 -10.43 -3.17
CA ILE A 188 -11.66 -9.84 -1.93
C ILE A 188 -12.60 -10.19 -0.79
N TYR A 189 -12.07 -10.88 0.22
CA TYR A 189 -12.75 -11.09 1.49
C TYR A 189 -12.38 -9.98 2.47
N SER A 190 -13.37 -9.27 2.99
CA SER A 190 -13.14 -8.23 3.99
C SER A 190 -14.17 -8.30 5.11
N GLY A 191 -13.79 -7.73 6.24
CA GLY A 191 -14.73 -7.41 7.30
C GLY A 191 -15.63 -6.25 6.92
N ASP A 192 -16.92 -6.35 7.23
CA ASP A 192 -17.93 -5.30 7.01
C ASP A 192 -17.56 -3.91 7.57
N ARG A 193 -16.85 -3.87 8.71
CA ARG A 193 -16.38 -2.63 9.36
C ARG A 193 -14.96 -2.20 9.02
N ALA A 194 -14.25 -3.00 8.23
CA ALA A 194 -12.84 -2.80 7.90
C ALA A 194 -12.59 -2.66 6.39
N TRP A 195 -13.66 -2.65 5.61
CA TRP A 195 -13.64 -2.43 4.18
C TRP A 195 -13.53 -0.93 3.86
N ALA A 196 -12.82 -0.63 2.78
CA ALA A 196 -12.72 0.69 2.16
C ALA A 196 -12.64 0.50 0.63
N GLU A 197 -13.07 1.50 -0.12
CA GLU A 197 -13.20 1.46 -1.58
C GLU A 197 -11.85 1.45 -2.32
N THR A 198 -10.73 1.59 -1.60
CA THR A 198 -9.35 1.56 -2.10
C THR A 198 -9.15 0.61 -3.28
N PHE A 199 -9.41 -0.68 -3.07
CA PHE A 199 -9.09 -1.72 -4.05
C PHE A 199 -10.11 -1.80 -5.19
N THR A 200 -11.37 -1.43 -4.95
CA THR A 200 -12.38 -1.33 -6.01
C THR A 200 -12.12 -0.14 -6.93
N MET A 201 -11.59 0.96 -6.39
CA MET A 201 -11.23 2.14 -7.19
C MET A 201 -10.00 1.86 -8.06
N ILE A 202 -8.97 1.23 -7.50
CA ILE A 202 -7.79 0.82 -8.29
C ILE A 202 -8.24 -0.15 -9.40
N ALA A 203 -9.05 -1.15 -9.09
CA ALA A 203 -9.58 -2.07 -10.10
C ALA A 203 -10.37 -1.35 -11.20
N SER A 204 -11.19 -0.35 -10.83
CA SER A 204 -11.93 0.49 -11.79
C SER A 204 -11.01 1.23 -12.76
N VAL A 205 -9.94 1.86 -12.24
CA VAL A 205 -8.92 2.55 -13.07
C VAL A 205 -8.25 1.56 -14.03
N LEU A 206 -7.99 0.33 -13.57
CA LEU A 206 -7.31 -0.70 -14.36
C LEU A 206 -8.22 -1.51 -15.29
N GLY A 207 -9.54 -1.33 -15.20
CA GLY A 207 -10.52 -2.14 -15.93
C GLY A 207 -10.63 -3.59 -15.43
N GLN A 208 -10.21 -3.87 -14.19
CA GLN A 208 -10.21 -5.20 -13.59
C GLN A 208 -11.57 -5.54 -12.97
N GLU A 209 -11.99 -6.81 -13.11
CA GLU A 209 -13.19 -7.31 -12.44
C GLU A 209 -12.91 -7.53 -10.95
N VAL A 210 -13.75 -7.01 -10.07
CA VAL A 210 -13.60 -7.18 -8.62
C VAL A 210 -14.91 -7.60 -7.96
N GLU A 211 -14.85 -8.67 -7.17
CA GLU A 211 -15.93 -9.16 -6.33
C GLU A 211 -15.51 -9.01 -4.87
N VAL A 212 -16.34 -8.34 -4.05
CA VAL A 212 -16.05 -8.11 -2.63
C VAL A 212 -17.06 -8.88 -1.78
N HIS A 213 -16.56 -9.83 -0.98
CA HIS A 213 -17.34 -10.56 -0.01
C HIS A 213 -17.13 -9.97 1.38
N LEU A 214 -18.17 -9.32 1.89
CA LEU A 214 -18.18 -8.76 3.24
C LEU A 214 -18.70 -9.81 4.23
N GLY A 215 -17.90 -10.08 5.26
CA GLY A 215 -18.27 -10.90 6.41
C GLY A 215 -18.37 -10.06 7.69
N GLN A 216 -19.18 -10.51 8.63
CA GLN A 216 -19.26 -9.86 9.95
C GLN A 216 -17.90 -9.89 10.67
N THR A 217 -17.42 -8.72 11.07
CA THR A 217 -16.25 -8.60 11.95
C THR A 217 -16.63 -8.85 13.41
N HIS A 218 -15.73 -9.48 14.17
CA HIS A 218 -15.83 -9.40 15.62
C HIS A 218 -15.62 -7.93 16.03
N PRO A 219 -16.47 -7.37 16.90
CA PRO A 219 -16.25 -6.02 17.41
C PRO A 219 -14.89 -5.97 18.10
N VAL A 220 -13.96 -5.22 17.52
CA VAL A 220 -12.85 -4.65 18.29
C VAL A 220 -13.53 -3.70 19.29
N PRO A 221 -13.25 -3.77 20.61
CA PRO A 221 -13.82 -2.81 21.54
C PRO A 221 -13.49 -1.39 21.04
N ASN A 222 -14.56 -0.66 20.68
CA ASN A 222 -14.60 0.66 20.03
C ASN A 222 -13.31 1.49 20.11
N PRO A 223 -12.53 1.64 19.03
CA PRO A 223 -11.76 2.87 18.84
C PRO A 223 -12.75 3.97 18.44
N TYR A 224 -13.16 4.81 19.40
CA TYR A 224 -13.83 6.06 19.07
C TYR A 224 -12.78 7.00 18.48
N TYR A 225 -12.86 7.27 17.18
CA TYR A 225 -12.10 8.35 16.56
C TYR A 225 -12.92 9.64 16.70
N LEU A 226 -12.50 10.52 17.61
CA LEU A 226 -13.01 11.89 17.68
C LEU A 226 -12.29 12.72 16.62
N TRP A 227 -12.90 12.84 15.43
CA TRP A 227 -12.52 13.85 14.46
C TRP A 227 -13.24 15.15 14.79
N THR A 228 -12.51 16.12 15.32
CA THR A 228 -13.03 17.45 15.69
C THR A 228 -11.97 18.50 15.38
N ALA A 229 -12.39 19.62 14.78
CA ALA A 229 -11.55 20.79 14.52
C ALA A 229 -11.62 21.84 15.65
N PHE A 230 -12.26 21.55 16.79
CA PHE A 230 -12.73 22.60 17.70
C PHE A 230 -11.77 23.03 18.81
N ASP A 231 -11.73 24.37 18.96
CA ASP A 231 -11.37 25.16 20.13
C ASP A 231 -11.82 24.48 21.44
N VAL A 232 -10.84 24.30 22.32
CA VAL A 232 -10.89 23.49 23.54
C VAL A 232 -11.83 24.08 24.62
N ALA A 233 -12.34 25.30 24.41
CA ALA A 233 -13.22 26.00 25.35
C ALA A 233 -14.57 25.29 25.60
N GLY A 234 -15.04 24.41 24.70
CA GLY A 234 -16.34 23.74 24.80
C GLY A 234 -16.36 22.38 25.53
N LEU A 235 -15.22 21.79 25.87
CA LEU A 235 -15.11 20.39 26.34
C LEU A 235 -15.33 20.20 27.86
N LYS A 236 -16.45 20.67 28.41
CA LYS A 236 -16.72 20.57 29.86
C LYS A 236 -17.29 19.23 30.35
N ASN A 237 -17.76 18.35 29.47
CA ASN A 237 -18.48 17.12 29.87
C ASN A 237 -17.94 15.85 29.19
N LEU A 238 -16.64 15.58 29.34
CA LEU A 238 -16.01 14.33 28.86
C LEU A 238 -15.81 13.27 29.96
N THR A 239 -16.46 13.38 31.12
CA THR A 239 -16.40 12.34 32.15
C THR A 239 -17.53 11.33 31.98
N ARG A 240 -17.16 10.04 32.10
CA ARG A 240 -17.98 8.86 31.90
C ARG A 240 -19.35 8.96 32.59
N ARG A 241 -20.43 8.54 31.90
CA ARG A 241 -21.62 8.05 32.61
C ARG A 241 -21.19 6.84 33.43
N ASN A 242 -21.14 6.98 34.74
CA ASN A 242 -21.04 5.85 35.65
C ASN A 242 -22.26 4.96 35.42
N ASN A 243 -22.03 3.69 35.10
CA ASN A 243 -23.06 2.68 35.17
C ASN A 243 -23.46 2.50 36.65
N ALA A 244 -24.73 2.75 36.95
CA ALA A 244 -25.45 2.14 38.06
C ALA A 244 -26.42 1.12 37.46
#